data_AF-A0A924ZQL0-F1
#
_entry.id   AF-A0A924ZQL0-F1
#
_cell.length_a   1.000
_cell.length_b   1.000
_cell.length_c   1.000
_cell.angle_alpha   90.00
_cell.angle_beta   90.00
_cell.angle_gamma   90.00
#
_symmetry.space_group_name_H-M   'P 1'
#
loop_
_entity.id
_entity.type
_entity.pdbx_description
1 polymer ?
#
loop_
_entity_poly.entity_id
_entity_poly.type
_entity_poly.pdbx_seq_one_letter_code
_entity_poly.pdbx_strand_id
1 'polypeptide(L)'
;MKTLQKITLVIALITLFASCQSPKQILSKSDSRTEVMAKIANDPDMSKEMMEAMMNSKNGKMMMQGNDKMKMMMDNHGMMMKMMKDNPGMMQNMMSNMMEAAKSDTSVMSSMCKSMMGNQQMMDMMQKMKGKNMDMKKEMGKKTENKGDTKSHH
;
A
#
# COMPACT_ATOMS: atom_id res chain seq x y z
N MET A 1 -14.58 23.65 67.77
CA MET A 1 -15.18 22.83 66.68
C MET A 1 -15.35 23.60 65.37
N LYS A 2 -16.00 24.77 65.36
CA LYS A 2 -16.28 25.54 64.12
C LYS A 2 -15.03 25.92 63.30
N THR A 3 -13.91 26.23 63.96
CA THR A 3 -12.66 26.64 63.29
C THR A 3 -11.95 25.46 62.62
N LEU A 4 -11.87 24.31 63.31
CA LEU A 4 -11.31 23.08 62.75
C LEU A 4 -12.13 22.59 61.55
N GLN A 5 -13.46 22.62 61.66
CA GLN A 5 -14.35 22.22 60.57
C GLN A 5 -14.18 23.10 59.31
N LYS A 6 -13.97 24.41 59.48
CA LYS A 6 -13.66 25.33 58.36
C LYS A 6 -12.30 25.00 57.71
N ILE A 7 -11.28 24.69 58.51
CA ILE A 7 -9.94 24.33 58.00
C ILE A 7 -10.01 23.02 57.21
N THR A 8 -10.68 22.00 57.74
CA THR A 8 -10.88 20.72 57.04
C THR A 8 -11.61 20.91 55.71
N LEU A 9 -12.62 21.77 55.67
CA LEU A 9 -13.42 22.04 54.47
C LEU A 9 -12.61 22.79 53.40
N VAL A 10 -11.71 23.70 53.79
CA VAL A 10 -10.78 24.37 52.87
C VAL A 10 -9.76 23.39 52.30
N ILE A 11 -9.21 22.49 53.11
CA ILE A 11 -8.25 21.47 52.65
C ILE A 11 -8.92 20.48 51.68
N ALA A 12 -10.16 20.07 51.97
CA ALA A 12 -10.97 19.23 51.09
C ALA A 12 -11.29 19.93 49.76
N LEU A 13 -11.57 21.24 49.79
CA LEU A 13 -11.78 22.02 48.56
C LEU A 13 -10.50 22.12 47.73
N ILE A 14 -9.35 22.42 48.33
CA ILE A 14 -8.06 22.56 47.61
C ILE A 14 -7.67 21.23 46.93
N THR A 15 -7.88 20.10 47.60
CA THR A 15 -7.63 18.77 47.03
C THR A 15 -8.62 18.42 45.90
N LEU A 16 -9.89 18.79 46.03
CA LEU A 16 -10.89 18.64 44.97
C LEU A 16 -10.58 19.50 43.72
N PHE A 17 -10.02 20.70 43.91
CA PHE A 17 -9.60 21.53 42.78
C PHE A 17 -8.30 21.05 42.11
N ALA A 18 -7.43 20.35 42.84
CA ALA A 18 -6.24 19.73 42.25
C ALA A 18 -6.60 18.63 41.23
N SER A 19 -7.72 17.92 41.43
CA SER A 19 -8.27 16.97 40.46
C SER A 19 -8.93 17.61 39.23
N CYS A 20 -9.22 18.92 39.26
CA CYS A 20 -9.78 19.68 38.14
C CYS A 20 -8.71 20.36 37.27
N GLN A 21 -7.46 19.89 37.27
CA GLN A 21 -6.46 20.41 36.35
C GLN A 21 -6.85 20.05 34.91
N SER A 22 -7.00 21.08 34.08
CA SER A 22 -7.28 20.87 32.66
C SER A 22 -6.15 20.06 32.01
N PRO A 23 -6.42 19.25 30.96
CA PRO A 23 -5.38 18.52 30.25
C PRO A 23 -4.22 19.40 29.79
N LYS A 24 -4.50 20.66 29.40
CA LYS A 24 -3.48 21.65 29.01
C LYS A 24 -2.52 22.01 30.16
N GLN A 25 -3.02 22.08 31.39
CA GLN A 25 -2.23 22.42 32.58
C GLN A 25 -1.38 21.25 33.07
N ILE A 26 -1.84 20.02 32.83
CA ILE A 26 -1.05 18.81 33.10
C ILE A 26 0.08 18.70 32.06
N LEU A 27 -0.22 18.93 30.79
CA LEU A 27 0.74 18.84 29.69
C LEU A 27 1.74 20.00 29.62
N SER A 28 1.51 21.11 30.33
CA SER A 28 2.46 22.22 30.41
C SER A 28 3.64 21.95 31.37
N LYS A 29 3.51 20.97 32.27
CA LYS A 29 4.59 20.52 33.16
C LYS A 29 5.41 19.42 32.46
N SER A 30 6.72 19.58 32.40
CA SER A 30 7.63 18.64 31.70
C SER A 30 7.52 17.21 32.23
N ASP A 31 7.50 17.07 33.56
CA ASP A 31 7.57 15.77 34.22
C ASP A 31 6.25 15.02 34.04
N SER A 32 5.14 15.71 34.25
CA SER A 32 3.79 15.17 34.00
C SER A 32 3.59 14.80 32.53
N ARG A 33 4.06 15.64 31.59
CA ARG A 33 4.00 15.32 30.15
C ARG A 33 4.79 14.05 29.83
N THR A 34 5.99 13.91 30.39
CA THR A 34 6.86 12.74 30.18
C THR A 34 6.22 11.48 30.75
N GLU A 35 5.66 11.55 31.95
CA GLU A 35 4.97 10.41 32.58
C GLU A 35 3.73 9.98 31.79
N VAL A 36 2.92 10.94 31.32
CA VAL A 36 1.75 10.65 30.46
C VAL A 36 2.19 9.96 29.17
N MET A 37 3.23 10.48 28.50
CA MET A 37 3.78 9.86 27.29
C MET A 37 4.31 8.45 27.56
N ALA A 38 4.99 8.24 28.68
CA ALA A 38 5.49 6.94 29.08
C ALA A 38 4.35 5.94 29.36
N LYS A 39 3.27 6.36 30.04
CA LYS A 39 2.10 5.50 30.27
C LYS A 39 1.44 5.09 28.95
N ILE A 40 1.23 6.04 28.04
CA ILE A 40 0.67 5.75 26.72
C ILE A 40 1.55 4.74 25.99
N ALA A 41 2.87 4.95 25.95
CA ALA A 41 3.81 4.09 25.22
C ALA A 41 3.95 2.67 25.80
N ASN A 42 3.68 2.49 27.09
CA ASN A 42 3.75 1.18 27.76
C ASN A 42 2.38 0.48 27.87
N ASP A 43 1.30 1.11 27.42
CA ASP A 43 -0.03 0.52 27.35
C ASP A 43 -0.37 0.21 25.88
N PRO A 44 -0.68 -1.05 25.52
CA PRO A 44 -0.86 -1.45 24.13
C PRO A 44 -2.08 -0.82 23.46
N ASP A 45 -3.18 -0.66 24.20
CA ASP A 45 -4.42 -0.10 23.65
C ASP A 45 -4.30 1.41 23.48
N MET A 46 -3.78 2.12 24.50
CA MET A 46 -3.53 3.56 24.40
C MET A 46 -2.46 3.88 23.35
N SER A 47 -1.42 3.06 23.23
CA SER A 47 -0.41 3.22 22.17
C SER A 47 -1.05 3.12 20.79
N LYS A 48 -1.93 2.14 20.59
CA LYS A 48 -2.65 1.96 19.32
C LYS A 48 -3.55 3.15 19.01
N GLU A 49 -4.34 3.61 19.98
CA GLU A 49 -5.21 4.78 19.83
C GLU A 49 -4.42 6.06 19.56
N MET A 50 -3.30 6.27 20.27
CA MET A 50 -2.40 7.41 20.07
C MET A 50 -1.81 7.40 18.65
N MET A 51 -1.40 6.23 18.16
CA MET A 51 -0.88 6.07 16.80
C MET A 51 -1.95 6.41 15.76
N GLU A 52 -3.17 5.90 15.92
CA GLU A 52 -4.29 6.19 15.03
C GLU A 52 -4.64 7.69 15.05
N ALA A 53 -4.71 8.31 16.22
CA ALA A 53 -4.95 9.74 16.37
C ALA A 53 -3.85 10.58 15.69
N MET A 54 -2.58 10.20 15.84
CA MET A 54 -1.48 10.86 15.14
C MET A 54 -1.64 10.76 13.63
N MET A 55 -1.87 9.56 13.09
CA MET A 55 -2.03 9.33 11.64
C MET A 55 -3.20 10.14 11.04
N ASN A 56 -4.26 10.33 11.80
CA ASN A 56 -5.43 11.09 11.37
C ASN A 56 -5.26 12.62 11.53
N SER A 57 -4.36 13.07 12.41
CA SER A 57 -4.10 14.49 12.67
C SER A 57 -3.34 15.20 11.54
N LYS A 58 -3.54 16.51 11.39
CA LYS A 58 -2.80 17.34 10.42
C LYS A 58 -1.28 17.30 10.67
N ASN A 59 -0.87 17.36 11.94
CA ASN A 59 0.55 17.35 12.31
C ASN A 59 1.20 16.00 12.03
N GLY A 60 0.52 14.89 12.34
CA GLY A 60 1.03 13.56 12.01
C GLY A 60 1.10 13.34 10.50
N LYS A 61 0.11 13.79 9.72
CA LYS A 61 0.17 13.77 8.25
C LYS A 61 1.38 14.52 7.70
N MET A 62 1.68 15.71 8.22
CA MET A 62 2.88 16.46 7.83
C MET A 62 4.19 15.76 8.23
N MET A 63 4.26 15.18 9.43
CA MET A 63 5.44 14.40 9.86
C MET A 63 5.68 13.18 8.95
N MET A 64 4.62 12.53 8.46
CA MET A 64 4.73 11.41 7.53
C MET A 64 5.19 11.85 6.14
N GLN A 65 4.73 13.02 5.66
CA GLN A 65 5.10 13.54 4.34
C GLN A 65 6.52 14.13 4.29
N GLY A 66 6.99 14.73 5.39
CA GLY A 66 8.29 15.41 5.46
C GLY A 66 9.47 14.53 5.86
N ASN A 67 9.25 13.25 6.19
CA ASN A 67 10.32 12.37 6.66
C ASN A 67 10.75 11.38 5.56
N ASP A 68 11.85 11.71 4.86
CA ASP A 68 12.44 10.86 3.82
C ASP A 68 12.75 9.44 4.31
N LYS A 69 13.03 9.29 5.62
CA LYS A 69 13.29 7.98 6.24
C LYS A 69 12.04 7.10 6.32
N MET A 70 10.85 7.71 6.51
CA MET A 70 9.57 6.98 6.48
C MET A 70 9.20 6.59 5.05
N LYS A 71 9.47 7.48 4.08
CA LYS A 71 9.35 7.21 2.65
C LYS A 71 10.25 6.03 2.23
N MET A 72 11.51 5.99 2.69
CA MET A 72 12.42 4.87 2.44
C MET A 72 11.93 3.53 3.01
N MET A 73 11.20 3.54 4.13
CA MET A 73 10.63 2.31 4.71
C MET A 73 9.48 1.75 3.87
N MET A 74 8.71 2.63 3.19
CA MET A 74 7.73 2.23 2.17
C MET A 74 8.35 1.87 0.82
N ASP A 75 9.45 2.55 0.44
CA ASP A 75 10.25 2.24 -0.77
C ASP A 75 11.08 0.95 -0.61
N ASN A 76 10.97 0.26 0.53
CA ASN A 76 11.60 -1.05 0.69
C ASN A 76 10.97 -2.02 -0.31
N HIS A 77 11.65 -2.21 -1.43
CA HIS A 77 11.21 -2.96 -2.61
C HIS A 77 10.62 -4.33 -2.26
N GLY A 78 11.08 -4.96 -1.17
CA GLY A 78 10.56 -6.21 -0.65
C GLY A 78 9.13 -6.13 -0.09
N MET A 79 8.75 -5.04 0.57
CA MET A 79 7.40 -4.88 1.14
C MET A 79 6.37 -4.55 0.05
N MET A 80 6.75 -3.72 -0.93
CA MET A 80 5.92 -3.46 -2.12
C MET A 80 5.72 -4.73 -2.95
N MET A 81 6.79 -5.50 -3.17
CA MET A 81 6.74 -6.78 -3.88
C MET A 81 5.91 -7.83 -3.13
N LYS A 82 5.96 -7.84 -1.79
CA LYS A 82 5.11 -8.68 -0.96
C LYS A 82 3.63 -8.30 -1.08
N MET A 83 3.29 -7.02 -0.97
CA MET A 83 1.90 -6.57 -1.17
C MET A 83 1.37 -6.88 -2.57
N MET A 84 2.20 -6.77 -3.62
CA MET A 84 1.81 -7.17 -4.98
C MET A 84 1.60 -8.68 -5.11
N LYS A 85 2.39 -9.51 -4.42
CA LYS A 85 2.22 -10.97 -4.41
C LYS A 85 0.99 -11.39 -3.62
N ASP A 86 0.76 -10.78 -2.46
CA ASP A 86 -0.35 -11.10 -1.56
C ASP A 86 -1.69 -10.61 -2.12
N ASN A 87 -1.67 -9.59 -3.00
CA ASN A 87 -2.86 -9.08 -3.68
C ASN A 87 -2.67 -9.01 -5.21
N PRO A 88 -2.84 -10.14 -5.94
CA PRO A 88 -2.70 -10.17 -7.39
C PRO A 88 -3.72 -9.27 -8.11
N GLY A 89 -4.88 -9.03 -7.49
CA GLY A 89 -5.90 -8.11 -8.01
C GLY A 89 -5.42 -6.67 -8.06
N MET A 90 -4.51 -6.26 -7.16
CA MET A 90 -3.90 -4.94 -7.18
C MET A 90 -3.05 -4.73 -8.43
N MET A 91 -2.23 -5.72 -8.80
CA MET A 91 -1.41 -5.66 -10.02
C MET A 91 -2.28 -5.62 -11.27
N GLN A 92 -3.33 -6.44 -11.32
CA GLN A 92 -4.28 -6.45 -12.42
C GLN A 92 -5.02 -5.12 -12.58
N ASN A 93 -5.52 -4.54 -11.48
CA ASN A 93 -6.21 -3.26 -11.50
C ASN A 93 -5.28 -2.12 -11.94
N MET A 94 -4.04 -2.12 -11.46
CA MET A 94 -3.04 -1.12 -11.85
C MET A 94 -2.71 -1.20 -13.34
N MET A 95 -2.54 -2.42 -13.87
CA MET A 95 -2.31 -2.65 -15.30
C MET A 95 -3.52 -2.26 -16.15
N SER A 96 -4.74 -2.57 -15.69
CA SER A 96 -5.99 -2.20 -16.38
C SER A 96 -6.15 -0.68 -16.46
N ASN A 97 -5.98 0.03 -15.34
CA ASN A 97 -6.10 1.49 -15.28
C ASN A 97 -5.04 2.17 -16.18
N MET A 98 -3.82 1.65 -16.19
CA MET A 98 -2.76 2.17 -17.06
C MET A 98 -3.09 1.94 -18.54
N MET A 99 -3.67 0.79 -18.89
CA MET A 99 -4.11 0.50 -20.25
C MET A 99 -5.29 1.39 -20.67
N GLU A 100 -6.23 1.67 -19.77
CA GLU A 100 -7.32 2.62 -20.02
C GLU A 100 -6.81 4.03 -20.24
N ALA A 101 -5.88 4.51 -19.41
CA ALA A 101 -5.24 5.81 -19.60
C ALA A 101 -4.51 5.90 -20.96
N ALA A 102 -3.82 4.83 -21.35
CA ALA A 102 -3.16 4.75 -22.65
C ALA A 102 -4.15 4.76 -23.83
N LYS A 103 -5.37 4.21 -23.68
CA LYS A 103 -6.40 4.30 -24.75
C LYS A 103 -6.83 5.74 -25.01
N SER A 104 -6.84 6.59 -23.98
CA SER A 104 -7.22 8.01 -24.11
C SER A 104 -6.06 8.93 -24.48
N ASP A 105 -4.80 8.49 -24.32
CA ASP A 105 -3.61 9.30 -24.59
C ASP A 105 -2.68 8.60 -25.60
N THR A 106 -2.72 9.10 -26.83
CA THR A 106 -1.91 8.63 -27.96
C THR A 106 -0.40 8.70 -27.68
N SER A 107 0.06 9.66 -26.87
CA SER A 107 1.49 9.80 -26.55
C SER A 107 1.95 8.70 -25.60
N VAL A 108 1.13 8.37 -24.60
CA VAL A 108 1.38 7.28 -23.65
C VAL A 108 1.33 5.93 -24.37
N MET A 109 0.32 5.71 -25.21
CA MET A 109 0.22 4.51 -26.04
C MET A 109 1.41 4.36 -26.99
N SER A 110 1.83 5.43 -27.67
CA SER A 110 2.98 5.41 -28.57
C SER A 110 4.29 5.07 -27.85
N SER A 111 4.53 5.69 -26.69
CA SER A 111 5.69 5.39 -25.84
C SER A 111 5.69 3.94 -25.34
N MET A 112 4.53 3.44 -24.95
CA MET A 112 4.35 2.06 -24.51
C MET A 112 4.63 1.07 -25.65
N CYS A 113 4.05 1.28 -26.84
CA CYS A 113 4.31 0.46 -28.02
C CYS A 113 5.79 0.48 -28.41
N LYS A 114 6.44 1.65 -28.36
CA LYS A 114 7.87 1.79 -28.66
C LYS A 114 8.73 1.02 -27.67
N SER A 115 8.40 1.07 -26.38
CA SER A 115 9.11 0.33 -25.33
C SER A 115 8.95 -1.18 -25.48
N MET A 116 7.75 -1.65 -25.86
CA MET A 116 7.50 -3.07 -26.15
C MET A 116 8.29 -3.55 -27.38
N MET A 117 8.27 -2.79 -28.47
CA MET A 117 9.00 -3.14 -29.70
C MET A 117 10.53 -3.04 -29.54
N GLY A 118 11.00 -2.18 -28.62
CA GLY A 118 12.41 -2.07 -28.28
C GLY A 118 12.92 -3.18 -27.33
N ASN A 119 12.03 -4.00 -26.77
CA ASN A 119 12.42 -5.11 -25.89
C ASN A 119 12.74 -6.37 -26.71
N GLN A 120 14.04 -6.66 -26.84
CA GLN A 120 14.54 -7.77 -27.65
C GLN A 120 14.03 -9.14 -27.19
N GLN A 121 13.95 -9.39 -25.88
CA GLN A 121 13.43 -10.67 -25.36
C GLN A 121 11.96 -10.88 -25.74
N MET A 122 11.17 -9.80 -25.69
CA MET A 122 9.76 -9.85 -26.08
C MET A 122 9.61 -10.11 -27.58
N MET A 123 10.41 -9.42 -28.40
CA MET A 123 10.44 -9.63 -29.86
C MET A 123 10.88 -11.05 -30.23
N ASP A 124 11.91 -11.58 -29.58
CA ASP A 124 12.39 -12.95 -29.79
C ASP A 124 11.33 -14.00 -29.42
N MET A 125 10.59 -13.77 -28.33
CA MET A 125 9.49 -14.64 -27.92
C MET A 125 8.34 -14.60 -28.94
N MET A 126 8.00 -13.41 -29.45
CA MET A 126 6.98 -13.23 -30.48
C MET A 126 7.37 -13.91 -31.80
N GLN A 127 8.65 -13.82 -32.20
CA GLN A 127 9.16 -14.52 -33.37
C GLN A 127 9.13 -16.04 -33.19
N LYS A 128 9.52 -16.55 -32.02
CA LYS A 128 9.45 -17.99 -31.70
C LYS A 128 8.01 -18.52 -31.76
N MET A 129 7.01 -17.74 -31.32
CA MET A 129 5.60 -18.13 -31.46
C MET A 129 5.10 -18.10 -32.90
N LYS A 130 5.51 -17.11 -33.71
CA LYS A 130 5.16 -17.07 -35.14
C LYS A 130 5.75 -18.26 -35.91
N GLY A 131 6.99 -18.66 -35.62
CA GLY A 131 7.62 -19.85 -36.19
C GLY A 131 6.84 -21.12 -35.87
N LYS A 132 6.56 -21.37 -34.58
CA LYS A 132 5.80 -22.56 -34.13
C LYS A 132 4.40 -22.66 -34.74
N ASN A 133 3.67 -21.56 -34.91
CA ASN A 133 2.34 -21.58 -35.52
C ASN A 133 2.38 -21.87 -37.03
N MET A 134 3.41 -21.43 -37.74
CA MET A 134 3.60 -21.72 -39.17
C MET A 134 3.98 -23.19 -39.39
N ASP A 135 4.79 -23.76 -38.51
CA ASP A 135 5.18 -25.18 -38.57
C ASP A 135 3.99 -26.12 -38.32
N MET A 136 3.15 -25.81 -37.33
CA MET A 136 1.91 -26.58 -37.09
C MET A 136 0.92 -26.50 -38.26
N LYS A 137 0.77 -25.34 -38.90
CA LYS A 137 -0.08 -25.19 -40.10
C LYS A 137 0.45 -26.02 -41.28
N LYS A 138 1.78 -26.13 -41.40
CA LYS A 138 2.45 -26.92 -42.44
C LYS A 138 2.33 -28.44 -42.20
N GLU A 139 2.38 -28.87 -40.95
CA GLU A 139 2.16 -30.29 -40.57
C GLU A 139 0.70 -30.73 -40.71
N MET A 140 -0.27 -29.87 -40.36
CA MET A 140 -1.70 -30.15 -40.58
C MET A 140 -2.05 -30.25 -42.07
N GLY A 141 -1.43 -29.43 -42.93
CA GLY A 141 -1.63 -29.50 -44.39
C GLY A 141 -1.16 -30.82 -45.00
N LYS A 142 -0.03 -31.37 -44.53
CA LYS A 142 0.53 -32.64 -45.03
C LYS A 142 -0.25 -33.89 -44.60
N LYS A 143 -1.03 -33.83 -43.52
CA LYS A 143 -1.83 -34.98 -43.05
C LYS A 143 -3.14 -35.18 -43.83
N THR A 144 -3.61 -34.17 -44.55
CA THR A 144 -4.87 -34.21 -45.31
C THR A 144 -4.73 -34.72 -46.75
N GLU A 145 -3.51 -34.82 -47.30
CA GLU A 145 -3.30 -35.20 -48.72
C GLU A 145 -3.11 -36.71 -48.98
N ASN A 146 -3.21 -37.57 -47.97
CA ASN A 146 -2.90 -39.01 -48.11
C ASN A 146 -4.09 -39.96 -47.86
N LYS A 147 -5.32 -39.56 -48.20
CA LYS A 147 -6.49 -40.46 -48.24
C LYS A 147 -7.35 -40.22 -49.49
N GLY A 148 -7.27 -41.14 -50.44
CA GLY A 148 -8.01 -41.20 -51.70
C GLY A 148 -7.02 -41.22 -52.87
N ASP A 149 -6.79 -42.28 -53.63
CA ASP A 149 -7.68 -43.37 -54.00
C ASP A 149 -6.88 -44.62 -54.39
N THR A 150 -7.21 -45.76 -53.78
CA THR A 150 -6.84 -47.08 -54.31
C THR A 150 -8.09 -47.73 -54.90
N LYS A 151 -7.97 -48.09 -56.18
CA LYS A 151 -8.70 -49.13 -56.92
C LYS A 151 -10.18 -48.91 -57.23
N SER A 152 -10.44 -48.71 -58.52
CA SER A 152 -11.57 -49.36 -59.21
C SER A 152 -11.01 -50.37 -60.21
N HIS A 153 -11.30 -51.65 -59.97
CA HIS A 153 -11.24 -52.74 -60.94
C HIS A 153 -12.53 -53.51 -60.73
N HIS A 154 -13.50 -53.32 -61.62
CA HIS A 154 -14.42 -54.34 -62.12
C HIS A 154 -15.21 -53.79 -63.31
#